data_AF-A0A838PIY9-F1
#
_entry.id   AF-A0A838PIY9-F1
#
_cell.length_a   1.000
_cell.length_b   1.000
_cell.length_c   1.000
_cell.angle_alpha   90.00
_cell.angle_beta   90.00
_cell.angle_gamma   90.00
#
_symmetry.space_group_name_H-M   'P 1'
#
loop_
_entity.id
_entity.type
_entity.pdbx_description
1 polymer ?
#
loop_
_entity_poly.entity_id
_entity_poly.type
_entity_poly.pdbx_seq_one_letter_code
_entity_poly.pdbx_strand_id
1 'polypeptide(L)'
;AVRMLVLHHVTYSINSLCHFFGRRRFDTDDHSRNLLWLAPLSFGESWHNNHHAFPTSARHGLRPWELDLSAIAIRGLESVGLAWDVVRVSGERQAARAGAATGT
;
A
#
# COMPACT_ATOMS: atom_id res chain seq x y z
N ALA A 1 -18.93 -20.73 5.25
CA ALA A 1 -18.78 -19.77 6.36
C ALA A 1 -17.32 -19.34 6.56
N VAL A 2 -16.40 -20.26 6.85
CA VAL A 2 -14.99 -19.95 7.22
C VAL A 2 -14.26 -19.05 6.21
N ARG A 3 -14.34 -19.35 4.90
CA ARG A 3 -13.71 -18.51 3.85
C ARG A 3 -14.12 -17.05 3.93
N MET A 4 -15.43 -16.79 4.03
CA MET A 4 -15.95 -15.43 4.10
C MET A 4 -15.53 -14.76 5.40
N LEU A 5 -15.54 -15.48 6.52
CA LEU A 5 -15.08 -14.96 7.80
C LEU A 5 -13.63 -14.49 7.70
N VAL A 6 -12.71 -15.32 7.18
CA VAL A 6 -11.30 -14.95 7.02
C VAL A 6 -11.13 -13.75 6.10
N LEU A 7 -11.78 -13.76 4.93
CA LEU A 7 -11.69 -12.67 3.95
C LEU A 7 -12.10 -11.33 4.58
N HIS A 8 -13.28 -11.27 5.20
CA HIS A 8 -13.78 -10.02 5.80
C HIS A 8 -12.89 -9.54 6.94
N HIS A 9 -12.41 -10.45 7.79
CA HIS A 9 -11.53 -10.06 8.89
C HIS A 9 -10.22 -9.48 8.39
N VAL A 10 -9.61 -10.07 7.34
CA VAL A 10 -8.41 -9.49 6.73
C VAL A 10 -8.71 -8.11 6.16
N THR A 11 -9.79 -7.95 5.38
CA THR A 11 -10.16 -6.68 4.76
C THR A 11 -10.41 -5.58 5.80
N TYR A 12 -11.27 -5.82 6.79
CA TYR A 12 -11.61 -4.80 7.80
C TYR A 12 -10.48 -4.55 8.80
N SER A 13 -9.58 -5.53 8.99
CA SER A 13 -8.37 -5.33 9.78
C SER A 13 -7.43 -4.30 9.16
N ILE A 14 -7.50 -4.04 7.85
CA ILE A 14 -6.69 -2.96 7.23
C ILE A 14 -7.10 -1.62 7.85
N ASN A 15 -8.39 -1.28 7.79
CA ASN A 15 -8.93 -0.02 8.34
C ASN A 15 -8.68 0.12 9.86
N SER A 16 -8.67 -1.01 10.58
CA SER A 16 -8.40 -0.99 12.02
C SER A 16 -6.91 -1.00 12.30
N LEU A 17 -6.22 -2.12 12.07
CA LEU A 17 -4.84 -2.30 12.49
C LEU A 17 -3.87 -1.33 11.80
N CYS A 18 -4.09 -0.96 10.54
CA CYS A 18 -3.18 -0.04 9.84
C CYS A 18 -3.39 1.43 10.23
N HIS A 19 -4.43 1.78 10.99
CA HIS A 19 -4.58 3.11 11.58
C HIS A 19 -4.08 3.20 13.04
N PHE A 20 -3.84 2.05 13.69
CA PHE A 20 -3.35 1.99 15.07
C PHE A 20 -1.89 1.52 15.18
N PHE A 21 -1.44 0.60 14.31
CA PHE A 21 -0.14 -0.06 14.41
C PHE A 21 0.68 0.06 13.13
N GLY A 22 2.01 0.00 13.26
CA GLY A 22 2.92 0.01 12.13
C GLY A 22 3.75 1.28 12.02
N ARG A 23 4.34 1.50 10.84
CA ARG A 23 5.28 2.61 10.58
C ARG A 23 4.67 3.64 9.65
N ARG A 24 4.88 4.92 9.93
CA ARG A 24 4.49 6.03 9.07
C ARG A 24 5.73 6.54 8.33
N ARG A 25 5.70 6.53 6.99
CA ARG A 25 6.78 6.99 6.12
C ARG A 25 6.50 8.37 5.54
N PHE A 26 5.24 8.64 5.21
CA PHE A 26 4.80 9.88 4.59
C PHE A 26 3.85 10.60 5.53
N ASP A 27 3.87 11.92 5.42
CA ASP A 27 2.90 12.75 6.09
C ASP A 27 1.57 12.75 5.32
N THR A 28 0.50 12.39 6.03
CA THR A 28 -0.88 12.24 5.54
C THR A 28 -1.82 12.85 6.58
N ASP A 29 -2.98 13.34 6.17
CA ASP A 29 -3.92 14.02 7.08
C ASP A 29 -4.65 13.06 8.05
N ASP A 30 -4.28 11.77 8.04
CA ASP A 30 -4.87 10.72 8.86
C ASP A 30 -3.81 9.95 9.68
N HIS A 31 -4.22 8.85 10.30
CA HIS A 31 -3.35 7.99 11.10
C HIS A 31 -2.88 6.71 10.37
N SER A 32 -2.93 6.67 9.04
CA SER A 32 -2.50 5.50 8.27
C SER A 32 -1.03 5.12 8.54
N ARG A 33 -0.75 3.81 8.59
CA ARG A 33 0.55 3.21 8.88
C ARG A 33 0.77 1.95 8.04
N ASN A 34 2.02 1.64 7.78
CA ASN A 34 2.47 0.44 7.07
C ASN A 34 2.66 -0.73 8.05
N LEU A 35 2.00 -1.86 7.80
CA LEU A 35 2.00 -3.05 8.66
C LEU A 35 2.49 -4.30 7.92
N LEU A 36 3.81 -4.53 7.94
CA LEU A 36 4.52 -5.56 7.15
C LEU A 36 3.91 -6.97 7.21
N TRP A 37 3.57 -7.47 8.39
CA TRP A 37 3.13 -8.87 8.55
C TRP A 37 1.75 -9.13 7.96
N LEU A 38 0.93 -8.09 7.78
CA LEU A 38 -0.41 -8.20 7.19
C LEU A 38 -0.36 -8.21 5.66
N ALA A 39 0.75 -7.80 5.05
CA ALA A 39 0.91 -7.69 3.59
C ALA A 39 0.61 -8.98 2.80
N PRO A 40 1.09 -10.18 3.19
CA PRO A 40 0.75 -11.40 2.45
C PRO A 40 -0.74 -11.76 2.52
N LEU A 41 -1.42 -11.43 3.63
CA LEU A 41 -2.85 -11.70 3.79
C LEU A 41 -3.71 -10.66 3.05
N SER A 42 -3.32 -9.39 3.13
CA SER A 42 -4.03 -8.25 2.54
C SER A 42 -3.64 -7.96 1.10
N PHE A 43 -2.80 -8.81 0.49
CA PHE A 43 -2.26 -8.66 -0.86
C PHE A 43 -1.52 -7.32 -1.09
N GLY A 44 -0.94 -6.74 -0.04
CA GLY A 44 -0.20 -5.47 -0.09
C GLY A 44 -0.97 -4.24 0.43
N GLU A 45 -2.29 -4.31 0.64
CA GLU A 45 -3.10 -3.17 1.13
C GLU A 45 -2.65 -2.59 2.49
N SER A 46 -1.95 -3.40 3.29
CA SER A 46 -1.40 -2.99 4.59
C SER A 46 -0.16 -2.10 4.48
N TRP A 47 0.35 -1.82 3.28
CA TRP A 47 1.19 -0.65 3.02
C TRP A 47 0.33 0.62 2.99
N HIS A 48 -0.47 0.81 4.03
CA HIS A 48 -1.60 1.72 4.04
C HIS A 48 -1.17 3.19 4.05
N ASN A 49 -0.09 3.52 4.77
CA ASN A 49 0.46 4.88 4.71
C ASN A 49 1.02 5.21 3.33
N ASN A 50 1.59 4.23 2.62
CA ASN A 50 2.02 4.45 1.23
C ASN A 50 0.79 4.69 0.32
N HIS A 51 -0.28 3.89 0.48
CA HIS A 51 -1.54 4.07 -0.25
C HIS A 51 -2.13 5.46 -0.03
N HIS A 52 -2.23 5.90 1.21
CA HIS A 52 -2.80 7.21 1.56
C HIS A 52 -1.92 8.38 1.09
N ALA A 53 -0.60 8.19 0.98
CA ALA A 53 0.29 9.18 0.40
C ALA A 53 0.17 9.26 -1.14
N PHE A 54 -0.13 8.15 -1.81
CA PHE A 54 -0.19 8.04 -3.27
C PHE A 54 -1.38 7.17 -3.73
N PRO A 55 -2.63 7.64 -3.58
CA PRO A 55 -3.83 6.82 -3.78
C PRO A 55 -4.02 6.37 -5.23
N THR A 56 -3.42 7.09 -6.18
CA THR A 56 -3.47 6.74 -7.62
C THR A 56 -2.40 5.74 -8.03
N SER A 57 -1.48 5.35 -7.14
CA SER A 57 -0.41 4.41 -7.51
C SER A 57 -0.98 3.01 -7.69
N ALA A 58 -0.56 2.34 -8.76
CA ALA A 58 -0.83 0.90 -8.95
C ALA A 58 -0.09 -0.01 -7.95
N ARG A 59 0.73 0.55 -7.06
CA ARG A 59 1.50 -0.19 -6.05
C ARG A 59 1.29 0.44 -4.68
N HIS A 60 0.99 -0.40 -3.71
CA HIS A 60 1.01 -0.07 -2.29
C HIS A 60 2.44 -0.19 -1.74
N GLY A 61 3.17 -1.21 -2.17
CA GLY A 61 4.58 -1.40 -1.83
C GLY A 61 5.49 -0.50 -2.67
N LEU A 62 6.14 0.48 -2.05
CA LEU A 62 7.01 1.47 -2.71
C LEU A 62 8.51 1.17 -2.56
N ARG A 63 8.90 0.21 -1.70
CA ARG A 63 10.26 -0.33 -1.62
C ARG A 63 10.35 -1.74 -2.20
N PRO A 64 11.54 -2.20 -2.66
CA PRO A 64 11.70 -3.53 -3.25
C PRO A 64 11.34 -4.70 -2.33
N TRP A 65 11.49 -4.53 -1.01
CA TRP A 65 11.17 -5.55 -0.01
C TRP A 65 9.71 -5.53 0.47
N GLU A 66 8.93 -4.53 0.05
CA GLU A 66 7.51 -4.42 0.42
C GLU A 66 6.69 -5.34 -0.49
N LEU A 67 6.37 -6.54 0.00
CA LEU A 67 5.60 -7.53 -0.72
C LEU A 67 4.20 -6.99 -1.06
N ASP A 68 3.88 -6.95 -2.35
CA ASP A 68 2.62 -6.43 -2.87
C ASP A 68 2.12 -7.35 -3.98
N LEU A 69 1.21 -8.26 -3.61
CA LEU A 69 0.69 -9.27 -4.52
C LEU A 69 -0.23 -8.63 -5.58
N SER A 70 -0.96 -7.57 -5.22
CA SER A 70 -1.78 -6.80 -6.17
C SER A 70 -0.90 -6.13 -7.25
N ALA A 71 0.22 -5.52 -6.88
CA ALA A 71 1.18 -4.98 -7.84
C ALA A 71 1.77 -6.05 -8.77
N ILE A 72 2.06 -7.25 -8.25
CA ILE A 72 2.55 -8.37 -9.06
C ILE A 72 1.48 -8.80 -10.07
N ALA A 73 0.22 -8.90 -9.64
CA ALA A 73 -0.90 -9.24 -10.52
C ALA A 73 -1.08 -8.18 -11.63
N ILE A 74 -1.05 -6.90 -11.29
CA ILE A 74 -1.14 -5.80 -12.27
C ILE A 74 0.00 -5.86 -13.28
N ARG A 75 1.23 -6.12 -12.84
CA ARG A 75 2.38 -6.30 -13.74
C ARG A 75 2.21 -7.51 -14.67
N GLY A 76 1.61 -8.60 -14.17
CA GLY A 76 1.24 -9.75 -15.00
C GLY A 76 0.26 -9.36 -16.10
N LEU A 77 -0.81 -8.63 -15.75
CA LEU A 77 -1.80 -8.13 -16.71
C LEU A 77 -1.19 -7.16 -17.73
N GLU A 78 -0.32 -6.26 -17.28
CA GLU A 78 0.41 -5.33 -18.15
C GLU A 78 1.29 -6.07 -19.16
N SER A 79 1.98 -7.14 -18.72
CA SER A 79 2.87 -7.93 -19.59
C SER A 79 2.17 -8.64 -20.75
N VAL A 80 0.86 -8.93 -20.60
CA VAL A 80 0.03 -9.56 -21.63
C VAL A 80 -0.90 -8.57 -22.33
N GLY A 81 -0.75 -7.26 -22.07
CA GLY A 81 -1.54 -6.20 -22.69
C GLY A 81 -2.99 -6.07 -22.17
N LEU A 82 -3.32 -6.70 -21.04
CA LEU A 82 -4.64 -6.60 -20.41
C LEU A 82 -4.80 -5.38 -19.51
N ALA A 83 -3.69 -4.74 -19.13
CA ALA A 83 -3.66 -3.48 -18.42
C ALA A 83 -2.70 -2.51 -19.13
N TRP A 84 -3.08 -1.25 -19.22
CA TRP A 84 -2.30 -0.17 -19.81
C TRP A 84 -2.42 1.09 -18.95
N ASP A 85 -1.58 2.09 -19.21
CA ASP A 85 -1.53 3.37 -18.47
C ASP A 85 -1.35 3.19 -16.94
N VAL A 86 -0.47 2.26 -16.56
CA VAL A 86 -0.26 1.89 -15.15
C VAL A 86 0.56 2.97 -14.42
N VAL A 87 -0.09 3.67 -13.49
CA VAL A 87 0.51 4.78 -12.72
C VAL A 87 1.52 4.27 -11.68
N ARG A 88 2.75 4.76 -11.78
CA ARG A 88 3.87 4.45 -10.86
C ARG A 88 4.45 5.73 -10.25
N VAL A 89 4.81 5.67 -8.98
CA VAL A 89 5.39 6.83 -8.25
C VAL A 89 6.92 6.78 -8.36
N SER A 90 7.52 7.83 -8.92
CA SER A 90 8.98 7.97 -9.02
C SER A 90 9.63 8.15 -7.64
N GLY A 91 10.91 7.78 -7.52
CA GLY A 91 11.67 7.98 -6.27
C GLY A 91 11.74 9.45 -5.85
N GLU A 92 11.81 10.37 -6.81
CA GLU A 92 11.77 11.81 -6.56
C GLU A 92 10.43 12.26 -5.95
N ARG A 93 9.30 11.79 -6.48
CA ARG A 93 7.97 12.08 -5.91
C ARG A 93 7.83 11.53 -4.49
N GLN A 94 8.38 10.33 -4.24
CA GLN A 94 8.42 9.76 -2.89
C GLN A 94 9.27 10.62 -1.96
N ALA A 95 10.47 11.03 -2.38
CA ALA A 95 11.36 11.86 -1.59
C ALA A 95 10.75 13.23 -1.28
N ALA A 96 10.11 13.88 -2.26
CA ALA A 96 9.43 15.15 -2.07
C ALA A 96 8.30 15.07 -1.03
N ARG A 97 7.49 14.00 -1.08
CA ARG A 97 6.41 13.78 -0.09
C ARG A 97 6.94 13.42 1.30
N ALA A 98 8.06 12.70 1.39
CA ALA A 98 8.69 12.35 2.66
C ALA A 98 9.41 13.55 3.31
N GLY A 99 10.08 14.40 2.52
CA GLY A 99 10.81 15.58 2.99
C GLY A 99 9.91 16.71 3.51
N ALA A 100 8.66 16.79 3.04
CA ALA A 100 7.66 17.70 3.59
C ALA A 100 7.37 17.45 5.10
N ALA A 101 7.72 16.26 5.62
CA ALA A 101 7.52 15.89 7.01
C ALA A 101 8.60 16.44 7.99
N THR A 102 9.66 17.11 7.50
CA THR A 102 10.78 17.60 8.32
C THR A 102 10.84 19.13 8.45
N GLY A 103 9.71 19.81 8.26
CA GLY A 103 9.62 21.27 8.26
C GLY A 103 8.73 21.85 9.36
N THR A 104 9.10 21.65 10.63
CA THR A 104 8.83 22.54 11.79
C THR A 104 9.65 22.08 12.99
#